data_AF-A0A1H3GY82-F1
#
_entry.id   AF-A0A1H3GY82-F1
#
_cell.length_a   1.000
_cell.length_b   1.000
_cell.length_c   1.000
_cell.angle_alpha   90.00
_cell.angle_beta   90.00
_cell.angle_gamma   90.00
#
_symmetry.space_group_name_H-M   'P 1'
#
loop_
_entity.id
_entity.type
_entity.pdbx_description
1 polymer ?
#
loop_
_entity_poly.entity_id
_entity_poly.type
_entity_poly.pdbx_seq_one_letter_code
_entity_poly.pdbx_strand_id
1 'polypeptide(L)'
;MKDRSKIIFGNEISKRVYKKALKSKTKNIKKFGDDTAADYKICLKKNPVIGDSLFVSDVLLNDEKSEEKFDIEKGVIVGNIRMGFGHYRISMAMASAAKALGYKPYWMDLNGYPQTTCTKLISSQNKLYSLGSRLSKNPIFNKIVWEPLNYEGFRKLSYNAVDQKNAELMAPVYKNVPKDIPVVGTHVWPAQAAVHAGMKYVVNAIPDNWPMALHLAEGSIHTVQCRNSYMGYRILNGFNKNKVCNSMPKDSLVYTGHYIDHELVSNIERDCEQRISRKKNDKPMRFLLTIGGAGAQQEIFITIIKELLPKVREKKVTLLVNVGDYENVWQSILREIPHMRGVIVEHFNDWNKTVEFSEQLLDENKEIFGIHSFCHKNIFEAVYCTNLLMRGTDVIITKPSELAFYPVPKLFIRRVGKHEMWGAIHSSEVGDGTLECRDIPHTIQMINLFLEDEQLLIDMCENIKMNKKIGLYDGAYNVIKLAMGMKQ
;
A
#
# COMPACT_ATOMS: atom_id res chain seq x y z
N MET A 1 17.53 -27.79 2.54
CA MET A 1 16.46 -26.77 2.30
C MET A 1 15.70 -27.13 1.03
N LYS A 2 14.35 -27.19 1.05
CA LYS A 2 13.53 -27.45 -0.16
C LYS A 2 13.71 -26.30 -1.15
N ASP A 3 14.04 -26.62 -2.41
CA ASP A 3 14.21 -25.61 -3.47
C ASP A 3 12.83 -25.09 -3.94
N ARG A 4 12.49 -23.89 -3.49
CA ARG A 4 11.18 -23.25 -3.67
C ARG A 4 10.91 -22.76 -5.09
N SER A 5 11.92 -22.75 -5.95
CA SER A 5 11.76 -22.42 -7.37
C SER A 5 11.44 -23.63 -8.24
N LYS A 6 11.55 -24.86 -7.68
CA LYS A 6 11.22 -26.10 -8.39
C LYS A 6 9.76 -26.53 -8.19
N ILE A 7 9.21 -26.27 -7.01
CA ILE A 7 7.84 -26.66 -6.64
C ILE A 7 7.23 -25.50 -5.86
N ILE A 8 6.10 -24.98 -6.33
CA ILE A 8 5.37 -23.87 -5.70
C ILE A 8 3.96 -24.37 -5.35
N PHE A 9 3.63 -24.46 -4.06
CA PHE A 9 2.37 -25.01 -3.53
C PHE A 9 1.97 -26.35 -4.15
N GLY A 10 2.95 -27.27 -4.28
CA GLY A 10 2.73 -28.59 -4.87
C GLY A 10 2.67 -28.61 -6.41
N ASN A 11 2.91 -27.49 -7.09
CA ASN A 11 2.96 -27.41 -8.55
C ASN A 11 4.41 -27.48 -9.04
N GLU A 12 4.74 -28.49 -9.85
CA GLU A 12 6.09 -28.64 -10.41
C GLU A 12 6.39 -27.60 -11.50
N ILE A 13 7.57 -27.00 -11.40
CA ILE A 13 8.08 -26.05 -12.38
C ILE A 13 8.94 -26.77 -13.40
N SER A 14 8.63 -26.56 -14.69
CA SER A 14 9.35 -27.21 -15.79
C SER A 14 10.87 -27.00 -15.70
N LYS A 15 11.65 -28.02 -16.08
CA LYS A 15 13.13 -27.96 -16.11
C LYS A 15 13.66 -26.74 -16.88
N ARG A 16 12.98 -26.32 -17.96
CA ARG A 16 13.34 -25.12 -18.75
C ARG A 16 13.21 -23.83 -17.94
N VAL A 17 12.09 -23.66 -17.24
CA VAL A 17 11.85 -22.48 -16.39
C VAL A 17 12.81 -22.48 -15.21
N TYR A 18 13.02 -23.62 -14.56
CA TYR A 18 13.98 -23.73 -13.47
C TYR A 18 15.42 -23.38 -13.91
N LYS A 19 15.87 -23.86 -15.07
CA LYS A 19 17.16 -23.45 -15.67
C LYS A 19 17.22 -21.94 -15.94
N LYS A 20 16.11 -21.31 -16.36
CA LYS A 20 16.02 -19.85 -16.52
C LYS A 20 16.16 -19.12 -15.18
N ALA A 21 15.53 -19.63 -14.13
CA ALA A 21 15.63 -19.08 -12.78
C ALA A 21 17.08 -19.11 -12.28
N LEU A 22 17.78 -20.23 -12.43
CA LEU A 22 19.21 -20.34 -12.10
C LEU A 22 20.07 -19.33 -12.88
N LYS A 23 19.88 -19.24 -14.20
CA LYS A 23 20.58 -18.25 -15.05
C LYS A 23 20.31 -16.82 -14.60
N SER A 24 19.09 -16.51 -14.17
CA SER A 24 18.73 -15.20 -13.64
C SER A 24 19.51 -14.88 -12.37
N LYS A 25 19.58 -15.81 -11.40
CA LYS A 25 20.36 -15.64 -10.17
C LYS A 25 21.84 -15.42 -10.49
N THR A 26 22.44 -16.25 -11.34
CA THR A 26 23.83 -16.08 -11.76
C THR A 26 24.08 -14.72 -12.43
N LYS A 27 23.14 -14.25 -13.27
CA LYS A 27 23.23 -12.92 -13.89
C LYS A 27 23.20 -11.81 -12.83
N ASN A 28 22.31 -11.93 -11.84
CA ASN A 28 22.19 -10.94 -10.76
C ASN A 28 23.42 -10.95 -9.84
N ILE A 29 24.00 -12.12 -9.55
CA ILE A 29 25.27 -12.23 -8.84
C ILE A 29 26.36 -11.44 -9.58
N LYS A 30 26.53 -11.70 -10.88
CA LYS A 30 27.53 -10.98 -11.70
C LYS A 30 27.31 -9.46 -11.73
N LYS A 31 26.05 -9.02 -11.65
CA LYS A 31 25.71 -7.59 -11.77
C LYS A 31 25.77 -6.84 -10.43
N PHE A 32 25.40 -7.48 -9.32
CA PHE A 32 25.15 -6.81 -8.05
C PHE A 32 26.04 -7.29 -6.90
N GLY A 33 26.74 -8.42 -7.06
CA GLY A 33 27.51 -9.08 -6.00
C GLY A 33 26.82 -10.34 -5.47
N ASP A 34 27.51 -11.06 -4.59
CA ASP A 34 26.98 -12.20 -3.85
C ASP A 34 27.33 -12.05 -2.36
N ASP A 35 26.31 -11.75 -1.56
CA ASP A 35 26.46 -11.57 -0.11
C ASP A 35 26.17 -12.85 0.68
N THR A 36 26.16 -14.03 0.03
CA THR A 36 25.87 -15.31 0.73
C THR A 36 26.77 -15.52 1.96
N ALA A 37 28.02 -15.08 1.90
CA ALA A 37 28.97 -15.17 3.01
C ALA A 37 29.00 -13.93 3.94
N ALA A 38 28.30 -12.84 3.58
CA ALA A 38 28.33 -11.60 4.34
C ALA A 38 27.78 -11.79 5.77
N ASP A 39 28.28 -10.99 6.70
CA ASP A 39 27.85 -11.00 8.10
C ASP A 39 27.48 -9.58 8.55
N TYR A 40 26.32 -9.11 8.11
CA TYR A 40 25.85 -7.76 8.45
C TYR A 40 25.45 -7.69 9.93
N LYS A 41 26.11 -6.79 10.68
CA LYS A 41 25.69 -6.48 12.06
C LYS A 41 24.36 -5.75 12.06
N ILE A 42 23.56 -6.00 13.09
CA ILE A 42 22.25 -5.38 13.26
C ILE A 42 22.37 -4.28 14.31
N CYS A 43 21.82 -3.11 13.96
CA CYS A 43 21.64 -1.98 14.85
C CYS A 43 20.14 -1.65 14.95
N LEU A 44 19.58 -1.72 16.16
CA LEU A 44 18.22 -1.28 16.43
C LEU A 44 18.24 0.17 16.93
N LYS A 45 17.45 1.03 16.27
CA LYS A 45 17.29 2.44 16.65
C LYS A 45 15.84 2.85 16.54
N LYS A 46 15.39 3.75 17.39
CA LYS A 46 14.04 4.32 17.26
C LYS A 46 13.91 5.02 15.90
N ASN A 47 12.81 4.75 15.18
CA ASN A 47 12.58 5.43 13.91
C ASN A 47 12.32 6.93 14.14
N PRO A 48 12.98 7.84 13.42
CA PRO A 48 12.92 9.27 13.71
C PRO A 48 11.58 9.93 13.35
N VAL A 49 10.73 9.30 12.53
CA VAL A 49 9.46 9.87 12.06
C VAL A 49 8.26 9.16 12.67
N ILE A 50 8.24 7.83 12.60
CA ILE A 50 7.12 6.99 13.06
C ILE A 50 7.42 6.26 14.37
N GLY A 51 8.58 6.51 14.99
CA GLY A 51 8.96 5.84 16.24
C GLY A 51 8.06 6.21 17.41
N ASP A 52 7.62 7.47 17.51
CA ASP A 52 6.69 7.90 18.56
C ASP A 52 5.24 7.51 18.26
N SER A 53 4.78 7.84 17.04
CA SER A 53 3.40 7.59 16.64
C SER A 53 3.07 6.10 16.55
N LEU A 54 3.99 5.26 16.07
CA LEU A 54 3.75 3.83 15.83
C LEU A 54 4.62 2.88 16.68
N PHE A 55 5.40 3.41 17.63
CA PHE A 55 6.29 2.63 18.51
C PHE A 55 7.36 1.81 17.75
N VAL A 56 7.73 2.27 16.56
CA VAL A 56 8.61 1.58 15.61
C VAL A 56 10.08 1.80 15.92
N SER A 57 10.85 0.72 15.84
CA SER A 57 12.31 0.78 15.77
C SER A 57 12.81 0.25 14.43
N ASP A 58 13.72 0.97 13.79
CA ASP A 58 14.36 0.54 12.55
C ASP A 58 15.37 -0.58 12.83
N VAL A 59 15.36 -1.60 11.95
CA VAL A 59 16.40 -2.61 11.86
C VAL A 59 17.42 -2.13 10.83
N LEU A 60 18.55 -1.61 11.29
CA LEU A 60 19.63 -1.11 10.45
C LEU A 60 20.74 -2.17 10.30
N LEU A 61 21.44 -2.14 9.17
CA LEU A 61 22.61 -2.98 8.91
C LEU A 61 23.89 -2.15 8.93
N ASN A 62 24.46 -1.95 10.12
CA ASN A 62 25.71 -1.21 10.32
C ASN A 62 26.40 -1.66 11.62
N ASP A 63 27.61 -1.17 11.87
CA ASP A 63 28.43 -1.52 13.04
C ASP A 63 28.16 -0.62 14.26
N GLU A 64 27.11 0.20 14.22
CA GLU A 64 26.75 1.06 15.36
C GLU A 64 26.18 0.21 16.50
N LYS A 65 26.37 0.70 17.72
CA LYS A 65 25.79 0.05 18.91
C LYS A 65 24.26 0.21 18.86
N SER A 66 23.54 -0.91 18.96
CA SER A 66 22.08 -0.89 19.09
C SER A 66 21.65 -0.16 20.36
N GLU A 67 20.61 0.66 20.25
CA GLU A 67 19.96 1.33 21.39
C GLU A 67 19.15 0.35 22.24
N GLU A 68 18.63 -0.71 21.60
CA GLU A 68 17.84 -1.76 22.23
C GLU A 68 18.20 -3.15 21.68
N LYS A 69 17.66 -4.19 22.31
CA LYS A 69 17.73 -5.56 21.80
C LYS A 69 16.38 -5.95 21.24
N PHE A 70 16.37 -6.96 20.37
CA PHE A 70 15.11 -7.56 19.97
C PHE A 70 14.37 -8.13 21.18
N ASP A 71 13.11 -7.74 21.33
CA ASP A 71 12.16 -8.40 22.22
C ASP A 71 11.69 -9.69 21.54
N ILE A 72 12.17 -10.84 22.03
CA ILE A 72 11.83 -12.15 21.44
C ILE A 72 10.37 -12.50 21.71
N GLU A 73 9.76 -11.99 22.78
CA GLU A 73 8.40 -12.33 23.19
C GLU A 73 7.37 -11.50 22.45
N LYS A 74 7.54 -10.17 22.44
CA LYS A 74 6.58 -9.20 21.90
C LYS A 74 7.00 -8.60 20.56
N GLY A 75 8.20 -8.89 20.08
CA GLY A 75 8.72 -8.37 18.82
C GLY A 75 8.03 -8.97 17.60
N VAL A 76 7.79 -8.12 16.60
CA VAL A 76 7.37 -8.51 15.26
C VAL A 76 8.12 -7.69 14.22
N ILE A 77 8.73 -8.34 13.23
CA ILE A 77 9.36 -7.64 12.11
C ILE A 77 8.28 -7.27 11.09
N VAL A 78 8.22 -6.01 10.70
CA VAL A 78 7.47 -5.53 9.54
C VAL A 78 8.46 -5.29 8.41
N GLY A 79 8.52 -6.21 7.46
CA GLY A 79 9.44 -6.17 6.33
C GLY A 79 8.80 -5.48 5.13
N ASN A 80 9.46 -4.44 4.60
CA ASN A 80 8.92 -3.60 3.52
C ASN A 80 9.93 -3.33 2.39
N ILE A 81 9.42 -2.81 1.27
CA ILE A 81 10.20 -2.22 0.17
C ILE A 81 9.64 -0.84 -0.23
N ARG A 82 10.48 -0.01 -0.84
CA ARG A 82 10.14 1.34 -1.31
C ARG A 82 9.67 1.33 -2.77
N MET A 83 8.61 0.57 -3.06
CA MET A 83 7.99 0.52 -4.40
C MET A 83 6.58 1.13 -4.38
N GLY A 84 6.51 2.46 -4.45
CA GLY A 84 5.25 3.18 -4.37
C GLY A 84 4.73 3.35 -2.93
N PHE A 85 3.74 4.22 -2.77
CA PHE A 85 3.19 4.61 -1.48
C PHE A 85 2.35 3.49 -0.82
N GLY A 86 1.80 2.58 -1.62
CA GLY A 86 0.96 1.49 -1.15
C GLY A 86 1.63 0.55 -0.13
N HIS A 87 2.84 0.09 -0.43
CA HIS A 87 3.56 -0.84 0.46
C HIS A 87 3.94 -0.20 1.80
N TYR A 88 4.35 1.07 1.78
CA TYR A 88 4.56 1.83 3.02
C TYR A 88 3.29 1.93 3.85
N ARG A 89 2.16 2.21 3.20
CA ARG A 89 0.87 2.36 3.88
C ARG A 89 0.45 1.07 4.59
N ILE A 90 0.57 -0.07 3.90
CA ILE A 90 0.30 -1.40 4.50
C ILE A 90 1.26 -1.69 5.65
N SER A 91 2.54 -1.34 5.50
CA SER A 91 3.54 -1.52 6.57
C SER A 91 3.25 -0.68 7.81
N MET A 92 2.83 0.57 7.63
CA MET A 92 2.37 1.42 8.72
C MET A 92 1.12 0.84 9.38
N ALA A 93 0.17 0.30 8.62
CA ALA A 93 -1.01 -0.37 9.17
C ALA A 93 -0.63 -1.58 10.04
N MET A 94 0.33 -2.40 9.61
CA MET A 94 0.84 -3.52 10.41
C MET A 94 1.53 -3.04 11.69
N ALA A 95 2.38 -2.02 11.61
CA ALA A 95 3.06 -1.46 12.78
C ALA A 95 2.07 -0.84 13.78
N SER A 96 1.09 -0.09 13.28
CA SER A 96 0.00 0.50 14.06
C SER A 96 -0.82 -0.57 14.79
N ALA A 97 -1.27 -1.61 14.08
CA ALA A 97 -2.00 -2.72 14.68
C ALA A 97 -1.16 -3.49 15.72
N ALA A 98 0.15 -3.68 15.46
CA ALA A 98 1.05 -4.30 16.41
C ALA A 98 1.17 -3.49 17.70
N LYS A 99 1.39 -2.18 17.61
CA LYS A 99 1.41 -1.27 18.76
C LYS A 99 0.10 -1.36 19.55
N ALA A 100 -1.05 -1.27 18.87
CA ALA A 100 -2.37 -1.32 19.51
C ALA A 100 -2.64 -2.64 20.23
N LEU A 101 -2.06 -3.75 19.76
CA LEU A 101 -2.12 -5.06 20.41
C LEU A 101 -1.06 -5.25 21.52
N GLY A 102 -0.22 -4.24 21.80
CA GLY A 102 0.82 -4.30 22.82
C GLY A 102 2.12 -5.00 22.37
N TYR A 103 2.32 -5.16 21.06
CA TYR A 103 3.54 -5.71 20.46
C TYR A 103 4.53 -4.62 20.06
N LYS A 104 5.79 -5.00 19.88
CA LYS A 104 6.88 -4.12 19.45
C LYS A 104 7.18 -4.31 17.95
N PRO A 105 6.78 -3.37 17.08
CA PRO A 105 7.09 -3.46 15.66
C PRO A 105 8.54 -3.04 15.38
N TYR A 106 9.26 -3.88 14.64
CA TYR A 106 10.59 -3.62 14.12
C TYR A 106 10.53 -3.44 12.59
N TRP A 107 10.94 -2.29 12.10
CA TRP A 107 10.85 -1.95 10.69
C TRP A 107 12.08 -2.39 9.91
N MET A 108 11.88 -3.33 9.00
CA MET A 108 12.95 -3.84 8.15
C MET A 108 12.75 -3.42 6.70
N ASP A 109 13.34 -2.27 6.36
CA ASP A 109 13.27 -1.67 5.05
C ASP A 109 14.40 -2.18 4.14
N LEU A 110 14.07 -3.08 3.22
CA LEU A 110 15.08 -3.71 2.36
C LEU A 110 15.72 -2.75 1.35
N ASN A 111 15.21 -1.54 1.17
CA ASN A 111 15.90 -0.51 0.39
C ASN A 111 16.83 0.36 1.22
N GLY A 112 16.79 0.25 2.56
CA GLY A 112 17.62 1.00 3.49
C GLY A 112 19.08 0.53 3.57
N TYR A 113 19.46 -0.54 2.86
CA TYR A 113 20.78 -1.17 2.96
C TYR A 113 21.58 -1.07 1.65
N PRO A 114 21.92 0.13 1.15
CA PRO A 114 22.49 0.34 -0.19
C PRO A 114 23.75 -0.47 -0.49
N GLN A 115 24.51 -0.86 0.54
CA GLN A 115 25.68 -1.72 0.44
C GLN A 115 25.36 -3.15 -0.03
N THR A 116 24.14 -3.63 0.24
CA THR A 116 23.73 -5.02 0.03
C THR A 116 23.30 -5.31 -1.41
N THR A 117 23.53 -6.54 -1.84
CA THR A 117 23.02 -7.15 -3.07
C THR A 117 21.48 -7.14 -3.07
N CYS A 118 20.87 -7.33 -1.90
CA CYS A 118 19.43 -7.21 -1.69
C CYS A 118 18.89 -5.86 -2.20
N THR A 119 19.39 -4.75 -1.65
CA THR A 119 18.95 -3.40 -2.01
C THR A 119 19.27 -3.07 -3.46
N LYS A 120 20.45 -3.46 -3.96
CA LYS A 120 20.84 -3.22 -5.37
C LYS A 120 19.90 -3.91 -6.35
N LEU A 121 19.51 -5.15 -6.06
CA LEU A 121 18.57 -5.93 -6.87
C LEU A 121 17.17 -5.28 -6.86
N ILE A 122 16.62 -5.00 -5.68
CA ILE A 122 15.31 -4.35 -5.51
C ILE A 122 15.30 -3.00 -6.24
N SER A 123 16.34 -2.18 -6.06
CA SER A 123 16.46 -0.86 -6.70
C SER A 123 16.50 -0.96 -8.23
N SER A 124 17.17 -1.97 -8.79
CA SER A 124 17.17 -2.21 -10.24
C SER A 124 15.79 -2.60 -10.75
N GLN A 125 15.05 -3.44 -10.01
CA GLN A 125 13.71 -3.86 -10.40
C GLN A 125 12.72 -2.68 -10.32
N ASN A 126 12.81 -1.86 -9.28
CA ASN A 126 12.00 -0.65 -9.13
C ASN A 126 12.25 0.32 -10.30
N LYS A 127 13.51 0.60 -10.64
CA LYS A 127 13.86 1.47 -11.77
C LYS A 127 13.25 0.98 -13.10
N LEU A 128 13.26 -0.33 -13.34
CA LEU A 128 12.66 -0.93 -14.53
C LEU A 128 11.13 -0.80 -14.54
N TYR A 129 10.49 -1.06 -13.39
CA TYR A 129 9.03 -0.89 -13.25
C TYR A 129 8.61 0.57 -13.45
N SER A 130 9.27 1.52 -12.78
CA SER A 130 8.99 2.95 -12.94
C SER A 130 9.20 3.43 -14.38
N LEU A 131 10.23 2.93 -15.06
CA LEU A 131 10.45 3.23 -16.48
C LEU A 131 9.28 2.70 -17.33
N GLY A 132 8.88 1.45 -17.13
CA GLY A 132 7.74 0.85 -17.85
C GLY A 132 6.42 1.58 -17.58
N SER A 133 6.17 1.99 -16.35
CA SER A 133 4.98 2.78 -15.98
C SER A 133 4.97 4.16 -16.63
N ARG A 134 6.12 4.83 -16.76
CA ARG A 134 6.19 6.09 -17.53
C ARG A 134 5.93 5.87 -19.02
N LEU A 135 6.48 4.79 -19.59
CA LEU A 135 6.26 4.42 -20.99
C LEU A 135 4.81 4.00 -21.26
N SER A 136 4.06 3.54 -20.26
CA SER A 136 2.64 3.18 -20.40
C SER A 136 1.71 4.37 -20.67
N LYS A 137 2.22 5.61 -20.63
CA LYS A 137 1.51 6.78 -21.17
C LYS A 137 1.32 6.70 -22.69
N ASN A 138 2.19 5.97 -23.40
CA ASN A 138 2.01 5.69 -24.82
C ASN A 138 0.96 4.57 -25.02
N PRO A 139 -0.16 4.81 -25.74
CA PRO A 139 -1.24 3.83 -25.87
C PRO A 139 -0.83 2.50 -26.52
N ILE A 140 0.12 2.52 -27.45
CA ILE A 140 0.61 1.33 -28.16
C ILE A 140 1.46 0.48 -27.22
N PHE A 141 2.44 1.11 -26.55
CA PHE A 141 3.25 0.42 -25.54
C PHE A 141 2.38 -0.13 -24.41
N ASN A 142 1.39 0.65 -23.97
CA ASN A 142 0.46 0.22 -22.94
C ASN A 142 -0.28 -1.05 -23.35
N LYS A 143 -0.91 -1.04 -24.52
CA LYS A 143 -1.72 -2.15 -25.05
C LYS A 143 -0.91 -3.41 -25.34
N ILE A 144 0.31 -3.27 -25.88
CA ILE A 144 1.11 -4.39 -26.39
C ILE A 144 2.07 -4.96 -25.33
N VAL A 145 2.59 -4.13 -24.42
CA VAL A 145 3.66 -4.52 -23.50
C VAL A 145 3.22 -4.42 -22.04
N TRP A 146 2.80 -3.24 -21.60
CA TRP A 146 2.56 -2.97 -20.18
C TRP A 146 1.37 -3.75 -19.63
N GLU A 147 0.24 -3.73 -20.33
CA GLU A 147 -0.98 -4.41 -19.91
C GLU A 147 -0.86 -5.93 -19.94
N PRO A 148 -0.35 -6.58 -21.01
CA PRO A 148 -0.16 -8.03 -21.01
C PRO A 148 0.81 -8.50 -19.94
N LEU A 149 1.85 -7.71 -19.63
CA LEU A 149 2.79 -8.03 -18.56
C LEU A 149 2.13 -7.96 -17.19
N ASN A 150 1.45 -6.84 -16.88
CA ASN A 150 0.82 -6.63 -15.58
C ASN A 150 -0.35 -7.58 -15.33
N TYR A 151 -1.16 -7.85 -16.37
CA TYR A 151 -2.36 -8.66 -16.21
C TYR A 151 -2.08 -10.16 -16.32
N GLU A 152 -1.24 -10.61 -17.26
CA GLU A 152 -1.01 -12.05 -17.53
C GLU A 152 0.44 -12.51 -17.33
N GLY A 153 1.41 -11.60 -17.38
CA GLY A 153 2.82 -11.92 -17.15
C GLY A 153 3.07 -12.28 -15.69
N PHE A 154 2.70 -11.37 -14.78
CA PHE A 154 2.88 -11.51 -13.34
C PHE A 154 2.01 -12.59 -12.69
N ARG A 155 0.95 -13.06 -13.37
CA ARG A 155 0.13 -14.19 -12.90
C ARG A 155 0.84 -15.53 -12.91
N LYS A 156 1.89 -15.71 -13.71
CA LYS A 156 2.43 -17.05 -14.00
C LYS A 156 3.35 -17.57 -12.90
N LEU A 157 3.17 -18.83 -12.48
CA LEU A 157 4.12 -19.54 -11.61
C LEU A 157 5.55 -19.53 -12.18
N SER A 158 5.68 -19.53 -13.51
CA SER A 158 6.99 -19.43 -14.16
C SER A 158 7.71 -18.10 -13.92
N TYR A 159 6.96 -17.02 -13.68
CA TYR A 159 7.52 -15.73 -13.28
C TYR A 159 8.01 -15.84 -11.83
N ASN A 160 7.13 -16.30 -10.93
CA ASN A 160 7.45 -16.46 -9.51
C ASN A 160 8.65 -17.38 -9.27
N ALA A 161 8.79 -18.47 -10.02
CA ALA A 161 9.96 -19.36 -9.89
C ALA A 161 11.30 -18.63 -10.12
N VAL A 162 11.32 -17.66 -11.05
CA VAL A 162 12.50 -16.81 -11.30
C VAL A 162 12.70 -15.82 -10.16
N ASP A 163 11.62 -15.19 -9.71
CA ASP A 163 11.64 -14.22 -8.61
C ASP A 163 12.13 -14.86 -7.30
N GLN A 164 11.52 -15.97 -6.89
CA GLN A 164 11.91 -16.79 -5.74
C GLN A 164 13.39 -17.18 -5.79
N LYS A 165 13.93 -17.53 -6.97
CA LYS A 165 15.35 -17.91 -7.10
C LYS A 165 16.28 -16.72 -6.90
N ASN A 166 15.86 -15.53 -7.34
CA ASN A 166 16.61 -14.30 -7.10
C ASN A 166 16.52 -13.84 -5.64
N ALA A 167 15.40 -14.09 -4.96
CA ALA A 167 15.22 -13.73 -3.55
C ALA A 167 16.16 -14.46 -2.59
N GLU A 168 16.78 -15.58 -3.00
CA GLU A 168 17.90 -16.19 -2.27
C GLU A 168 19.06 -15.20 -2.05
N LEU A 169 19.27 -14.24 -2.96
CA LEU A 169 20.29 -13.18 -2.84
C LEU A 169 19.90 -12.09 -1.84
N MET A 170 18.64 -12.08 -1.39
CA MET A 170 18.13 -11.13 -0.41
C MET A 170 18.22 -11.68 1.01
N ALA A 171 18.30 -13.00 1.19
CA ALA A 171 18.34 -13.67 2.48
C ALA A 171 19.42 -13.18 3.47
N PRO A 172 20.66 -12.79 3.05
CA PRO A 172 21.72 -12.42 3.98
C PRO A 172 21.38 -11.28 4.95
N VAL A 173 20.45 -10.38 4.59
CA VAL A 173 20.03 -9.25 5.46
C VAL A 173 19.30 -9.73 6.73
N TYR A 174 18.74 -10.93 6.70
CA TYR A 174 18.07 -11.56 7.85
C TYR A 174 18.99 -12.49 8.65
N LYS A 175 20.27 -12.65 8.25
CA LYS A 175 21.18 -13.65 8.83
C LYS A 175 21.25 -13.56 10.35
N ASN A 176 21.45 -12.34 10.87
CA ASN A 176 21.60 -12.06 12.30
C ASN A 176 20.29 -11.66 13.01
N VAL A 177 19.14 -11.73 12.33
CA VAL A 177 17.82 -11.56 12.95
C VAL A 177 17.47 -12.85 13.72
N PRO A 178 16.99 -12.77 14.98
CA PRO A 178 16.56 -13.94 15.74
C PRO A 178 15.44 -14.70 15.03
N LYS A 179 15.65 -16.00 14.74
CA LYS A 179 14.78 -16.79 13.86
C LYS A 179 13.37 -17.05 14.39
N ASP A 180 13.20 -16.88 15.70
CA ASP A 180 11.95 -17.06 16.43
C ASP A 180 11.08 -15.79 16.49
N ILE A 181 11.57 -14.65 15.98
CA ILE A 181 10.74 -13.45 15.84
C ILE A 181 9.90 -13.58 14.56
N PRO A 182 8.58 -13.36 14.63
CA PRO A 182 7.72 -13.37 13.46
C PRO A 182 8.04 -12.25 12.48
N VAL A 183 7.94 -12.56 11.19
CA VAL A 183 8.11 -11.60 10.10
C VAL A 183 6.81 -11.47 9.33
N VAL A 184 6.31 -10.24 9.24
CA VAL A 184 5.23 -9.84 8.33
C VAL A 184 5.84 -9.10 7.16
N GLY A 185 5.94 -9.76 6.01
CA GLY A 185 6.32 -9.11 4.76
C GLY A 185 5.11 -8.43 4.12
N THR A 186 5.15 -7.11 3.97
CA THR A 186 4.10 -6.30 3.30
C THR A 186 4.32 -6.17 1.79
N HIS A 187 5.32 -6.89 1.31
CA HIS A 187 5.54 -7.24 -0.08
C HIS A 187 6.16 -8.64 -0.11
N VAL A 188 6.09 -9.30 -1.26
CA VAL A 188 6.57 -10.67 -1.43
C VAL A 188 8.08 -10.84 -1.17
N TRP A 189 8.90 -9.84 -1.53
CA TRP A 189 10.36 -9.94 -1.42
C TRP A 189 10.87 -10.01 0.03
N PRO A 190 10.40 -9.16 0.97
CA PRO A 190 10.66 -9.37 2.39
C PRO A 190 10.28 -10.76 2.89
N ALA A 191 9.10 -11.28 2.52
CA ALA A 191 8.67 -12.61 2.92
C ALA A 191 9.56 -13.72 2.33
N GLN A 192 9.87 -13.66 1.02
CA GLN A 192 10.75 -14.64 0.38
C GLN A 192 12.16 -14.59 0.97
N ALA A 193 12.72 -13.41 1.20
CA ALA A 193 14.03 -13.23 1.82
C ALA A 193 14.07 -13.84 3.23
N ALA A 194 13.05 -13.56 4.06
CA ALA A 194 12.92 -14.13 5.40
C ALA A 194 12.82 -15.66 5.38
N VAL A 195 11.99 -16.22 4.50
CA VAL A 195 11.86 -17.68 4.32
C VAL A 195 13.19 -18.31 3.89
N HIS A 196 13.90 -17.71 2.94
CA HIS A 196 15.20 -18.19 2.48
C HIS A 196 16.30 -18.06 3.55
N ALA A 197 16.17 -17.10 4.45
CA ALA A 197 17.06 -16.89 5.59
C ALA A 197 16.74 -17.79 6.80
N GLY A 198 15.73 -18.65 6.69
CA GLY A 198 15.35 -19.61 7.74
C GLY A 198 14.56 -19.02 8.90
N MET A 199 13.89 -17.87 8.71
CA MET A 199 12.93 -17.37 9.70
C MET A 199 11.78 -18.38 9.86
N LYS A 200 11.41 -18.72 11.10
CA LYS A 200 10.44 -19.80 11.38
C LYS A 200 9.00 -19.37 11.12
N TYR A 201 8.67 -18.13 11.45
CA TYR A 201 7.30 -17.61 11.39
C TYR A 201 7.25 -16.47 10.40
N VAL A 202 6.74 -16.75 9.19
CA VAL A 202 6.65 -15.75 8.11
C VAL A 202 5.23 -15.66 7.61
N VAL A 203 4.69 -14.44 7.63
CA VAL A 203 3.42 -14.07 7.01
C VAL A 203 3.71 -13.13 5.84
N ASN A 204 3.12 -13.42 4.68
CA ASN A 204 3.20 -12.61 3.47
C ASN A 204 1.85 -11.91 3.26
N ALA A 205 1.79 -10.62 3.60
CA ALA A 205 0.61 -9.79 3.43
C ALA A 205 0.51 -9.31 1.98
N ILE A 206 -0.37 -9.93 1.21
CA ILE A 206 -0.51 -9.64 -0.22
C ILE A 206 -1.21 -8.28 -0.41
N PRO A 207 -0.56 -7.30 -1.08
CA PRO A 207 -1.08 -5.94 -1.17
C PRO A 207 -2.20 -5.78 -2.21
N ASP A 208 -2.26 -6.64 -3.21
CA ASP A 208 -3.16 -6.52 -4.38
C ASP A 208 -4.41 -7.42 -4.24
N ASN A 209 -5.52 -7.00 -4.87
CA ASN A 209 -6.75 -7.80 -4.94
C ASN A 209 -6.82 -8.72 -6.16
N TRP A 210 -5.92 -8.56 -7.14
CA TRP A 210 -5.80 -9.43 -8.29
C TRP A 210 -4.83 -10.59 -8.01
N PRO A 211 -5.28 -11.85 -8.06
CA PRO A 211 -4.41 -13.00 -7.83
C PRO A 211 -3.28 -13.10 -8.85
N MET A 212 -2.05 -12.92 -8.39
CA MET A 212 -0.85 -12.98 -9.21
C MET A 212 0.24 -13.82 -8.55
N ALA A 213 0.89 -14.71 -9.31
CA ALA A 213 2.03 -15.46 -8.82
C ALA A 213 3.18 -14.56 -8.35
N LEU A 214 3.31 -13.34 -8.87
CA LEU A 214 4.27 -12.34 -8.37
C LEU A 214 4.20 -12.21 -6.84
N HIS A 215 3.03 -12.30 -6.22
CA HIS A 215 2.89 -12.12 -4.77
C HIS A 215 3.08 -13.39 -3.94
N LEU A 216 3.52 -14.51 -4.54
CA LEU A 216 3.68 -15.77 -3.81
C LEU A 216 5.08 -15.91 -3.16
N ALA A 217 5.09 -16.36 -1.92
CA ALA A 217 6.28 -16.73 -1.16
C ALA A 217 6.12 -18.15 -0.60
N GLU A 218 6.52 -19.18 -1.37
CA GLU A 218 6.43 -20.58 -0.92
C GLU A 218 7.16 -20.76 0.43
N GLY A 219 6.43 -21.24 1.44
CA GLY A 219 6.94 -21.42 2.80
C GLY A 219 6.52 -20.36 3.81
N SER A 220 5.72 -19.36 3.42
CA SER A 220 5.02 -18.45 4.35
C SER A 220 3.52 -18.73 4.37
N ILE A 221 2.82 -18.22 5.40
CA ILE A 221 1.36 -18.08 5.35
C ILE A 221 1.03 -16.80 4.57
N HIS A 222 0.08 -16.86 3.65
CA HIS A 222 -0.35 -15.72 2.84
C HIS A 222 -1.61 -15.13 3.44
N THR A 223 -1.69 -13.80 3.50
CA THR A 223 -2.92 -13.12 3.87
C THR A 223 -3.44 -12.28 2.72
N VAL A 224 -4.77 -12.21 2.59
CA VAL A 224 -5.46 -11.48 1.52
C VAL A 224 -6.60 -10.63 2.08
N GLN A 225 -6.90 -9.53 1.37
CA GLN A 225 -7.84 -8.52 1.83
C GLN A 225 -9.29 -8.78 1.39
N CYS A 226 -9.53 -9.58 0.34
CA CYS A 226 -10.87 -9.81 -0.21
C CYS A 226 -11.17 -11.29 -0.45
N ARG A 227 -12.45 -11.63 -0.56
CA ARG A 227 -12.91 -12.99 -0.83
C ARG A 227 -12.61 -13.44 -2.27
N ASN A 228 -12.72 -12.53 -3.25
CA ASN A 228 -12.36 -12.84 -4.64
C ASN A 228 -10.88 -13.22 -4.78
N SER A 229 -9.98 -12.45 -4.17
CA SER A 229 -8.55 -12.79 -4.14
C SER A 229 -8.29 -14.10 -3.43
N TYR A 230 -8.95 -14.36 -2.29
CA TYR A 230 -8.87 -15.65 -1.59
C TYR A 230 -9.19 -16.81 -2.53
N MET A 231 -10.33 -16.78 -3.23
CA MET A 231 -10.72 -17.87 -4.13
C MET A 231 -9.72 -18.06 -5.27
N GLY A 232 -9.26 -16.96 -5.89
CA GLY A 232 -8.31 -17.06 -6.99
C GLY A 232 -6.92 -17.55 -6.57
N TYR A 233 -6.41 -17.16 -5.40
CA TYR A 233 -5.17 -17.73 -4.86
C TYR A 233 -5.35 -19.17 -4.41
N ARG A 234 -6.47 -19.50 -3.74
CA ARG A 234 -6.75 -20.85 -3.22
C ARG A 234 -6.61 -21.92 -4.29
N ILE A 235 -7.05 -21.65 -5.52
CA ILE A 235 -6.96 -22.56 -6.67
C ILE A 235 -5.85 -22.19 -7.67
N LEU A 236 -5.06 -21.13 -7.39
CA LEU A 236 -4.03 -20.58 -8.28
C LEU A 236 -4.57 -20.30 -9.71
N ASN A 237 -5.74 -19.66 -9.77
CA ASN A 237 -6.51 -19.49 -10.99
C ASN A 237 -5.74 -18.70 -12.06
N GLY A 238 -5.47 -19.35 -13.21
CA GLY A 238 -4.73 -18.76 -14.34
C GLY A 238 -3.21 -18.71 -14.16
N PHE A 239 -2.65 -19.31 -13.09
CA PHE A 239 -1.21 -19.19 -12.82
C PHE A 239 -0.36 -20.12 -13.70
N ASN A 240 -0.98 -21.06 -14.41
CA ASN A 240 -0.33 -21.97 -15.36
C ASN A 240 -1.00 -21.96 -16.74
N LYS A 241 -1.43 -20.78 -17.21
CA LYS A 241 -2.15 -20.60 -18.47
C LYS A 241 -3.40 -21.50 -18.50
N ASN A 242 -3.45 -22.45 -19.44
CA ASN A 242 -4.59 -23.34 -19.66
C ASN A 242 -4.54 -24.61 -18.80
N LYS A 243 -3.47 -24.82 -18.01
CA LYS A 243 -3.35 -25.98 -17.13
C LYS A 243 -3.90 -25.65 -15.75
N VAL A 244 -4.69 -26.57 -15.21
CA VAL A 244 -5.19 -26.50 -13.83
C VAL A 244 -4.02 -26.71 -12.87
N CYS A 245 -3.91 -25.84 -11.88
CA CYS A 245 -2.92 -25.94 -10.81
C CYS A 245 -3.46 -26.80 -9.67
N ASN A 246 -2.57 -27.44 -8.93
CA ASN A 246 -2.86 -27.92 -7.58
C ASN A 246 -3.21 -26.71 -6.71
N SER A 247 -4.28 -26.85 -5.93
CA SER A 247 -4.73 -25.80 -5.02
C SER A 247 -3.70 -25.57 -3.90
N MET A 248 -3.63 -24.36 -3.36
CA MET A 248 -2.75 -24.05 -2.24
C MET A 248 -3.06 -24.93 -1.01
N PRO A 249 -2.07 -25.32 -0.18
CA PRO A 249 -2.34 -26.01 1.08
C PRO A 249 -3.30 -25.22 1.98
N LYS A 250 -4.15 -25.93 2.75
CA LYS A 250 -5.19 -25.34 3.60
C LYS A 250 -4.66 -24.21 4.50
N ASP A 251 -3.51 -24.45 5.13
CA ASP A 251 -2.95 -23.55 6.14
C ASP A 251 -1.97 -22.51 5.58
N SER A 252 -1.92 -22.38 4.24
CA SER A 252 -1.00 -21.45 3.55
C SER A 252 -1.64 -20.14 3.09
N LEU A 253 -2.96 -19.98 3.25
CA LEU A 253 -3.72 -18.81 2.80
C LEU A 253 -4.87 -18.48 3.77
N VAL A 254 -4.92 -17.24 4.24
CA VAL A 254 -5.91 -16.75 5.20
C VAL A 254 -6.54 -15.46 4.66
N TYR A 255 -7.87 -15.38 4.69
CA TYR A 255 -8.57 -14.12 4.49
C TYR A 255 -8.61 -13.36 5.81
N THR A 256 -8.07 -12.14 5.83
CA THR A 256 -7.91 -11.34 7.06
C THR A 256 -8.80 -10.11 7.11
N GLY A 257 -9.28 -9.63 5.95
CA GLY A 257 -9.87 -8.30 5.80
C GLY A 257 -8.84 -7.26 5.37
N HIS A 258 -9.26 -6.00 5.29
CA HIS A 258 -8.49 -4.87 4.77
C HIS A 258 -7.35 -4.45 5.72
N TYR A 259 -6.19 -4.12 5.16
CA TYR A 259 -5.02 -3.70 5.95
C TYR A 259 -5.08 -2.22 6.31
N ILE A 260 -5.81 -1.91 7.38
CA ILE A 260 -6.03 -0.55 7.88
C ILE A 260 -5.37 -0.37 9.25
N ASP A 261 -4.78 0.80 9.48
CA ASP A 261 -4.17 1.16 10.76
C ASP A 261 -5.20 1.30 11.90
N HIS A 262 -4.72 1.16 13.15
CA HIS A 262 -5.54 1.30 14.35
C HIS A 262 -6.20 2.68 14.40
N GLU A 263 -5.47 3.74 14.05
CA GLU A 263 -5.94 5.12 14.18
C GLU A 263 -7.20 5.36 13.34
N LEU A 264 -7.27 4.80 12.14
CA LEU A 264 -8.49 4.82 11.32
C LEU A 264 -9.54 3.85 11.84
N VAL A 265 -9.19 2.56 12.05
CA VAL A 265 -10.18 1.53 12.43
C VAL A 265 -10.91 1.89 13.72
N SER A 266 -10.19 2.34 14.75
CA SER A 266 -10.77 2.69 16.06
C SER A 266 -11.72 3.89 16.01
N ASN A 267 -11.60 4.75 14.99
CA ASN A 267 -12.38 5.98 14.87
C ASN A 267 -13.46 5.96 13.78
N ILE A 268 -13.62 4.86 13.04
CA ILE A 268 -14.58 4.77 11.92
C ILE A 268 -15.98 5.32 12.27
N GLU A 269 -16.56 4.90 13.40
CA GLU A 269 -17.93 5.28 13.76
C GLU A 269 -18.04 6.80 13.97
N ARG A 270 -17.15 7.35 14.80
CA ARG A 270 -17.04 8.79 15.04
C ARG A 270 -16.80 9.57 13.75
N ASP A 271 -15.81 9.15 12.96
CA ASP A 271 -15.43 9.89 11.75
C ASP A 271 -16.59 9.84 10.72
N CYS A 272 -17.33 8.73 10.60
CA CYS A 272 -18.54 8.62 9.78
C CYS A 272 -19.69 9.50 10.29
N GLU A 273 -19.94 9.54 11.60
CA GLU A 273 -20.94 10.43 12.19
C GLU A 273 -20.62 11.90 11.91
N GLN A 274 -19.35 12.29 11.98
CA GLN A 274 -18.92 13.64 11.64
C GLN A 274 -19.14 13.98 10.15
N ARG A 275 -18.91 13.03 9.23
CA ARG A 275 -19.20 13.21 7.79
C ARG A 275 -20.69 13.41 7.55
N ILE A 276 -21.53 12.57 8.17
CA ILE A 276 -22.99 12.66 8.10
C ILE A 276 -23.46 14.00 8.68
N SER A 277 -22.94 14.39 9.84
CA SER A 277 -23.27 15.67 10.48
C SER A 277 -22.90 16.86 9.59
N ARG A 278 -21.72 16.86 8.97
CA ARG A 278 -21.34 17.92 8.02
C ARG A 278 -22.33 18.02 6.86
N LYS A 279 -22.70 16.90 6.26
CA LYS A 279 -23.66 16.85 5.15
C LYS A 279 -25.04 17.37 5.55
N LYS A 280 -25.56 16.95 6.71
CA LYS A 280 -26.89 17.36 7.20
C LYS A 280 -26.98 18.82 7.61
N ASN A 281 -25.85 19.44 7.96
CA ASN A 281 -25.79 20.84 8.38
C ASN A 281 -25.27 21.76 7.26
N ASP A 282 -25.28 21.32 6.00
CA ASP A 282 -24.80 22.08 4.83
C ASP A 282 -23.39 22.69 5.01
N LYS A 283 -22.54 22.03 5.80
CA LYS A 283 -21.15 22.44 5.99
C LYS A 283 -20.35 22.17 4.71
N PRO A 284 -19.23 22.88 4.47
CA PRO A 284 -18.42 22.68 3.28
C PRO A 284 -17.99 21.21 3.14
N MET A 285 -18.29 20.61 1.99
CA MET A 285 -17.90 19.22 1.72
C MET A 285 -16.39 19.14 1.45
N ARG A 286 -15.73 18.19 2.11
CA ARG A 286 -14.27 18.04 2.08
C ARG A 286 -13.87 16.90 1.15
N PHE A 287 -13.19 17.25 0.06
CA PHE A 287 -12.61 16.27 -0.85
C PHE A 287 -11.10 16.17 -0.66
N LEU A 288 -10.59 14.94 -0.50
CA LEU A 288 -9.15 14.65 -0.48
C LEU A 288 -8.72 14.09 -1.84
N LEU A 289 -7.92 14.86 -2.56
CA LEU A 289 -7.29 14.47 -3.81
C LEU A 289 -5.92 13.87 -3.49
N THR A 290 -5.77 12.57 -3.74
CA THR A 290 -4.47 11.89 -3.56
C THR A 290 -3.79 11.67 -4.90
N ILE A 291 -2.75 12.45 -5.18
CA ILE A 291 -2.01 12.29 -6.42
C ILE A 291 -1.01 11.14 -6.26
N GLY A 292 -1.29 10.02 -6.95
CA GLY A 292 -0.42 8.85 -6.96
C GLY A 292 0.91 9.07 -7.70
N GLY A 293 1.81 8.10 -7.58
CA GLY A 293 3.18 8.16 -8.09
C GLY A 293 3.31 8.58 -9.56
N ALA A 294 4.21 9.53 -9.82
CA ALA A 294 4.66 10.03 -11.13
C ALA A 294 3.66 10.87 -11.96
N GLY A 295 2.61 11.43 -11.36
CA GLY A 295 1.77 12.45 -12.00
C GLY A 295 1.01 11.96 -13.24
N ALA A 296 0.82 10.64 -13.39
CA ALA A 296 0.13 10.04 -14.54
C ALA A 296 -1.34 10.49 -14.67
N GLN A 297 -1.90 11.05 -13.60
CA GLN A 297 -3.29 11.53 -13.51
C GLN A 297 -3.35 13.05 -13.24
N GLN A 298 -2.27 13.79 -13.51
CA GLN A 298 -2.25 15.23 -13.22
C GLN A 298 -3.36 16.00 -13.96
N GLU A 299 -3.64 15.64 -15.22
CA GLU A 299 -4.67 16.29 -16.04
C GLU A 299 -6.07 16.19 -15.40
N ILE A 300 -6.47 15.01 -14.91
CA ILE A 300 -7.78 14.83 -14.27
C ILE A 300 -7.89 15.63 -12.98
N PHE A 301 -6.82 15.72 -12.18
CA PHE A 301 -6.83 16.56 -10.98
C PHE A 301 -6.92 18.05 -11.31
N ILE A 302 -6.23 18.52 -12.35
CA ILE A 302 -6.35 19.91 -12.81
C ILE A 302 -7.81 20.22 -13.18
N THR A 303 -8.46 19.33 -13.93
CA THR A 303 -9.86 19.53 -14.32
C THR A 303 -10.78 19.53 -13.10
N ILE A 304 -10.64 18.57 -12.18
CA ILE A 304 -11.45 18.52 -10.95
C ILE A 304 -11.30 19.82 -10.14
N ILE A 305 -10.07 20.31 -9.95
CA ILE A 305 -9.83 21.54 -9.19
C ILE A 305 -10.45 22.75 -9.90
N LYS A 306 -10.35 22.84 -11.25
CA LYS A 306 -10.98 23.91 -12.03
C LYS A 306 -12.50 23.93 -11.85
N GLU A 307 -13.14 22.76 -11.95
CA GLU A 307 -14.60 22.63 -11.79
C GLU A 307 -15.07 22.95 -10.36
N LEU A 308 -14.27 22.59 -9.34
CA LEU A 308 -14.62 22.83 -7.94
C LEU A 308 -14.26 24.25 -7.45
N LEU A 309 -13.41 24.99 -8.16
CA LEU A 309 -12.93 26.30 -7.73
C LEU A 309 -14.06 27.32 -7.44
N PRO A 310 -15.14 27.43 -8.24
CA PRO A 310 -16.28 28.27 -7.89
C PRO A 310 -16.92 27.88 -6.55
N LYS A 311 -17.15 26.58 -6.33
CA LYS A 311 -17.73 26.06 -5.08
C LYS A 311 -16.81 26.24 -3.86
N VAL A 312 -15.49 26.22 -4.08
CA VAL A 312 -14.49 26.57 -3.06
C VAL A 312 -14.62 28.04 -2.65
N ARG A 313 -14.78 28.95 -3.61
CA ARG A 313 -14.95 30.39 -3.33
C ARG A 313 -16.28 30.69 -2.65
N GLU A 314 -17.32 29.94 -2.99
CA GLU A 314 -18.63 29.97 -2.30
C GLU A 314 -18.61 29.31 -0.92
N LYS A 315 -17.45 28.80 -0.46
CA LYS A 315 -17.32 28.07 0.81
C LYS A 315 -18.23 26.84 0.91
N LYS A 316 -18.60 26.22 -0.21
CA LYS A 316 -19.36 24.95 -0.24
C LYS A 316 -18.45 23.72 -0.31
N VAL A 317 -17.19 23.92 -0.71
CA VAL A 317 -16.22 22.85 -0.89
C VAL A 317 -14.88 23.26 -0.28
N THR A 318 -14.22 22.29 0.35
CA THR A 318 -12.83 22.40 0.80
C THR A 318 -12.03 21.30 0.15
N LEU A 319 -10.92 21.66 -0.49
CA LEU A 319 -10.03 20.71 -1.16
C LEU A 319 -8.79 20.47 -0.33
N LEU A 320 -8.52 19.20 -0.04
CA LEU A 320 -7.26 18.74 0.51
C LEU A 320 -6.50 18.06 -0.63
N VAL A 321 -5.31 18.53 -0.97
CA VAL A 321 -4.53 17.99 -2.09
C VAL A 321 -3.19 17.48 -1.58
N ASN A 322 -3.05 16.17 -1.49
CA ASN A 322 -1.78 15.54 -1.12
C ASN A 322 -1.05 15.09 -2.40
N VAL A 323 0.10 15.71 -2.67
CA VAL A 323 0.97 15.40 -3.82
C VAL A 323 2.15 14.48 -3.46
N GLY A 324 2.17 13.94 -2.24
CA GLY A 324 3.24 13.10 -1.74
C GLY A 324 4.56 13.85 -1.61
N ASP A 325 5.59 13.34 -2.28
CA ASP A 325 6.93 13.95 -2.39
C ASP A 325 7.16 14.68 -3.73
N TYR A 326 6.10 14.89 -4.52
CA TYR A 326 6.15 15.47 -5.88
C TYR A 326 5.81 16.96 -5.92
N GLU A 327 6.65 17.80 -5.31
CA GLU A 327 6.47 19.26 -5.32
C GLU A 327 6.35 19.83 -6.75
N ASN A 328 7.08 19.24 -7.71
CA ASN A 328 7.02 19.61 -9.12
C ASN A 328 5.63 19.42 -9.74
N VAL A 329 4.86 18.43 -9.28
CA VAL A 329 3.48 18.21 -9.72
C VAL A 329 2.59 19.32 -9.19
N TRP A 330 2.72 19.69 -7.92
CA TRP A 330 1.99 20.82 -7.35
C TRP A 330 2.28 22.13 -8.08
N GLN A 331 3.56 22.43 -8.33
CA GLN A 331 3.96 23.62 -9.08
C GLN A 331 3.38 23.63 -10.50
N SER A 332 3.20 22.46 -11.11
CA SER A 332 2.54 22.36 -12.40
C SER A 332 1.03 22.65 -12.32
N ILE A 333 0.34 22.19 -11.27
CA ILE A 333 -1.09 22.52 -11.06
C ILE A 333 -1.25 24.04 -10.85
N LEU A 334 -0.38 24.67 -10.06
CA LEU A 334 -0.36 26.14 -9.86
C LEU A 334 -0.22 26.94 -11.16
N ARG A 335 0.60 26.44 -12.11
CA ARG A 335 0.75 27.07 -13.43
C ARG A 335 -0.50 26.90 -14.29
N GLU A 336 -1.13 25.74 -14.25
CA GLU A 336 -2.31 25.40 -15.06
C GLU A 336 -3.62 26.01 -14.51
N ILE A 337 -3.62 26.42 -13.23
CA ILE A 337 -4.75 27.07 -12.55
C ILE A 337 -4.26 28.33 -11.81
N PRO A 338 -3.86 29.41 -12.50
CA PRO A 338 -3.35 30.61 -11.81
C PRO A 338 -4.34 31.24 -10.82
N HIS A 339 -5.65 31.07 -11.08
CA HIS A 339 -6.74 31.69 -10.33
C HIS A 339 -7.04 31.05 -8.97
N MET A 340 -6.40 29.92 -8.60
CA MET A 340 -6.57 29.32 -7.26
C MET A 340 -5.64 29.93 -6.19
N ARG A 341 -4.63 30.73 -6.56
CA ARG A 341 -3.67 31.32 -5.61
C ARG A 341 -4.32 32.09 -4.45
N GLY A 342 -5.46 32.74 -4.68
CA GLY A 342 -6.16 33.52 -3.66
C GLY A 342 -6.89 32.69 -2.60
N VAL A 343 -6.94 31.36 -2.75
CA VAL A 343 -7.67 30.46 -1.83
C VAL A 343 -6.81 29.28 -1.36
N ILE A 344 -5.48 29.35 -1.54
CA ILE A 344 -4.55 28.26 -1.22
C ILE A 344 -3.86 28.49 0.12
N VAL A 345 -3.68 27.40 0.86
CA VAL A 345 -2.73 27.30 1.98
C VAL A 345 -1.82 26.09 1.73
N GLU A 346 -0.51 26.31 1.72
CA GLU A 346 0.49 25.25 1.50
C GLU A 346 1.05 24.75 2.84
N HIS A 347 1.00 23.44 3.06
CA HIS A 347 1.50 22.74 4.26
C HIS A 347 2.71 21.89 3.89
N PHE A 348 3.84 22.52 3.61
CA PHE A 348 4.99 21.85 2.98
C PHE A 348 6.14 21.62 3.96
N ASN A 349 6.61 20.37 4.03
CA ASN A 349 7.79 19.97 4.80
C ASN A 349 7.76 20.38 6.29
N ASP A 350 6.58 20.58 6.86
CA ASP A 350 6.35 20.86 8.28
C ASP A 350 5.36 19.83 8.82
N TRP A 351 5.91 18.73 9.34
CA TRP A 351 5.10 17.60 9.79
C TRP A 351 4.22 17.95 11.00
N ASN A 352 4.75 18.73 11.94
CA ASN A 352 4.00 19.12 13.14
C ASN A 352 2.77 19.96 12.77
N LYS A 353 2.90 20.91 11.83
CA LYS A 353 1.74 21.66 11.33
C LYS A 353 0.76 20.79 10.55
N THR A 354 1.23 19.77 9.86
CA THR A 354 0.35 18.81 9.17
C THR A 354 -0.46 17.99 10.17
N VAL A 355 0.18 17.55 11.26
CA VAL A 355 -0.50 16.88 12.38
C VAL A 355 -1.52 17.83 13.03
N GLU A 356 -1.10 19.05 13.39
CA GLU A 356 -1.98 20.05 13.99
C GLU A 356 -3.19 20.36 13.09
N PHE A 357 -2.95 20.56 11.78
CA PHE A 357 -4.03 20.78 10.82
C PHE A 357 -4.98 19.58 10.73
N SER A 358 -4.45 18.36 10.79
CA SER A 358 -5.28 17.15 10.80
C SER A 358 -6.16 17.06 12.05
N GLU A 359 -5.69 17.54 13.20
CA GLU A 359 -6.50 17.65 14.42
C GLU A 359 -7.56 18.74 14.28
N GLN A 360 -7.23 19.89 13.67
CA GLN A 360 -8.19 20.95 13.37
C GLN A 360 -9.30 20.47 12.44
N LEU A 361 -9.02 19.56 11.49
CA LEU A 361 -10.03 18.95 10.63
C LEU A 361 -11.07 18.12 11.42
N LEU A 362 -10.73 17.63 12.62
CA LEU A 362 -11.61 16.82 13.47
C LEU A 362 -12.42 17.66 14.46
N ASP A 363 -12.09 18.94 14.63
CA ASP A 363 -12.80 19.87 15.48
C ASP A 363 -14.05 20.40 14.78
N GLU A 364 -15.22 20.02 15.27
CA GLU A 364 -16.52 20.39 14.68
C GLU A 364 -16.85 21.88 14.79
N ASN A 365 -16.14 22.60 15.67
CA ASN A 365 -16.27 24.05 15.85
C ASN A 365 -15.40 24.85 14.87
N LYS A 366 -14.50 24.18 14.14
CA LYS A 366 -13.62 24.82 13.15
C LYS A 366 -14.13 24.58 11.75
N GLU A 367 -14.43 25.69 11.07
CA GLU A 367 -14.68 25.68 9.64
C GLU A 367 -13.38 25.91 8.88
N ILE A 368 -13.09 25.00 7.96
CA ILE A 368 -11.88 25.02 7.14
C ILE A 368 -12.35 25.24 5.71
N PHE A 369 -11.81 26.27 5.06
CA PHE A 369 -12.18 26.70 3.71
C PHE A 369 -10.94 26.77 2.80
N GLY A 370 -11.19 26.67 1.50
CA GLY A 370 -10.14 26.86 0.50
C GLY A 370 -9.52 25.55 0.03
N ILE A 371 -8.30 25.66 -0.49
CA ILE A 371 -7.50 24.55 -1.00
C ILE A 371 -6.25 24.42 -0.13
N HIS A 372 -6.13 23.30 0.57
CA HIS A 372 -4.97 22.98 1.39
C HIS A 372 -4.10 21.96 0.67
N SER A 373 -2.86 22.33 0.33
CA SER A 373 -1.92 21.43 -0.34
C SER A 373 -0.89 20.89 0.61
N PHE A 374 -0.52 19.62 0.44
CA PHE A 374 0.42 18.89 1.30
C PHE A 374 1.51 18.26 0.44
N CYS A 375 2.76 18.50 0.83
CA CYS A 375 3.94 17.93 0.18
C CYS A 375 5.06 17.76 1.21
N HIS A 376 5.62 16.55 1.28
CA HIS A 376 6.71 16.23 2.20
C HIS A 376 7.84 15.51 1.48
N LYS A 377 9.07 15.99 1.63
CA LYS A 377 10.28 15.31 1.13
C LYS A 377 10.52 13.98 1.83
N ASN A 378 10.09 13.87 3.09
CA ASN A 378 10.15 12.62 3.82
C ASN A 378 9.02 11.69 3.36
N ILE A 379 9.37 10.49 2.90
CA ILE A 379 8.43 9.51 2.36
C ILE A 379 7.40 9.02 3.40
N PHE A 380 7.78 8.90 4.67
CA PHE A 380 6.86 8.47 5.72
C PHE A 380 5.77 9.53 5.93
N GLU A 381 6.18 10.80 6.02
CA GLU A 381 5.26 11.95 6.15
C GLU A 381 4.36 12.08 4.91
N ALA A 382 4.95 11.99 3.71
CA ALA A 382 4.23 12.08 2.45
C ALA A 382 3.07 11.06 2.36
N VAL A 383 3.35 9.82 2.75
CA VAL A 383 2.37 8.73 2.74
C VAL A 383 1.38 8.87 3.89
N TYR A 384 1.85 9.06 5.12
CA TYR A 384 0.99 9.05 6.31
C TYR A 384 0.12 10.30 6.44
N CYS A 385 0.51 11.41 5.83
CA CYS A 385 -0.33 12.61 5.66
C CYS A 385 -1.71 12.24 5.10
N THR A 386 -1.81 11.33 4.12
CA THR A 386 -3.10 10.88 3.60
C THR A 386 -3.97 10.26 4.69
N ASN A 387 -3.41 9.44 5.59
CA ASN A 387 -4.19 8.75 6.64
C ASN A 387 -4.70 9.74 7.69
N LEU A 388 -3.86 10.69 8.09
CA LEU A 388 -4.27 11.74 9.04
C LEU A 388 -5.41 12.59 8.48
N LEU A 389 -5.27 13.07 7.24
CA LEU A 389 -6.30 13.89 6.58
C LEU A 389 -7.60 13.12 6.31
N MET A 390 -7.51 11.82 6.07
CA MET A 390 -8.67 10.98 5.72
C MET A 390 -9.75 11.01 6.81
N ARG A 391 -9.36 11.09 8.08
CA ARG A 391 -10.30 11.13 9.21
C ARG A 391 -11.28 12.28 9.13
N GLY A 392 -10.80 13.47 8.76
CA GLY A 392 -11.61 14.68 8.62
C GLY A 392 -12.13 14.96 7.20
N THR A 393 -11.90 14.05 6.26
CA THR A 393 -12.34 14.13 4.85
C THR A 393 -13.71 13.49 4.67
N ASP A 394 -14.56 14.03 3.79
CA ASP A 394 -15.86 13.42 3.47
C ASP A 394 -15.76 12.40 2.33
N VAL A 395 -15.07 12.76 1.25
CA VAL A 395 -14.86 11.87 0.09
C VAL A 395 -13.40 11.92 -0.35
N ILE A 396 -12.77 10.76 -0.55
CA ILE A 396 -11.45 10.67 -1.18
C ILE A 396 -11.59 10.45 -2.69
N ILE A 397 -10.86 11.24 -3.48
CA ILE A 397 -10.76 11.09 -4.93
C ILE A 397 -9.43 10.41 -5.25
N THR A 398 -9.50 9.17 -5.72
CA THR A 398 -8.30 8.35 -5.88
C THR A 398 -8.43 7.30 -6.96
N LYS A 399 -7.31 6.73 -7.40
CA LYS A 399 -7.32 5.54 -8.26
C LYS A 399 -7.69 4.30 -7.44
N PRO A 400 -8.33 3.28 -8.02
CA PRO A 400 -8.82 2.09 -7.30
C PRO A 400 -7.70 1.08 -6.93
N SER A 401 -6.69 1.57 -6.22
CA SER A 401 -5.52 0.82 -5.81
C SER A 401 -5.53 0.55 -4.31
N GLU A 402 -4.44 0.81 -3.58
CA GLU A 402 -4.34 0.49 -2.16
C GLU A 402 -5.31 1.30 -1.29
N LEU A 403 -5.69 2.51 -1.74
CA LEU A 403 -6.71 3.32 -1.06
C LEU A 403 -8.15 2.79 -1.26
N ALA A 404 -8.38 1.82 -2.15
CA ALA A 404 -9.70 1.22 -2.35
C ALA A 404 -10.20 0.46 -1.10
N PHE A 405 -9.31 0.06 -0.20
CA PHE A 405 -9.65 -0.71 1.00
C PHE A 405 -9.97 0.18 2.22
N TYR A 406 -9.73 1.49 2.14
CA TYR A 406 -9.80 2.38 3.29
C TYR A 406 -11.24 2.77 3.65
N PRO A 407 -11.59 2.87 4.94
CA PRO A 407 -12.96 3.09 5.43
C PRO A 407 -13.38 4.56 5.35
N VAL A 408 -13.39 5.11 4.13
CA VAL A 408 -13.83 6.47 3.80
C VAL A 408 -14.66 6.40 2.51
N PRO A 409 -15.72 7.21 2.31
CA PRO A 409 -16.40 7.27 1.02
C PRO A 409 -15.42 7.62 -0.11
N LYS A 410 -15.44 6.85 -1.20
CA LYS A 410 -14.44 6.92 -2.29
C LYS A 410 -15.06 7.23 -3.64
N LEU A 411 -14.53 8.23 -4.34
CA LEU A 411 -14.74 8.43 -5.77
C LEU A 411 -13.53 7.88 -6.54
N PHE A 412 -13.75 6.84 -7.35
CA PHE A 412 -12.66 6.28 -8.16
C PHE A 412 -12.51 6.94 -9.52
N ILE A 413 -11.32 7.47 -9.76
CA ILE A 413 -10.89 7.95 -11.08
C ILE A 413 -10.19 6.84 -11.88
N ARG A 414 -10.07 7.05 -13.20
CA ARG A 414 -9.47 6.09 -14.15
C ARG A 414 -8.16 5.49 -13.64
N ARG A 415 -8.10 4.17 -13.56
CA ARG A 415 -6.90 3.42 -13.13
C ARG A 415 -5.70 3.57 -14.06
N VAL A 416 -4.52 3.20 -13.55
CA VAL A 416 -3.26 3.13 -14.32
C VAL A 416 -2.96 1.68 -14.71
N GLY A 417 -3.15 0.74 -13.78
CA GLY A 417 -2.98 -0.69 -14.01
C GLY A 417 -4.32 -1.39 -14.24
N LYS A 418 -4.39 -2.33 -15.19
CA LYS A 418 -5.63 -3.10 -15.42
C LYS A 418 -6.11 -3.85 -14.17
N HIS A 419 -5.19 -4.39 -13.37
CA HIS A 419 -5.51 -5.12 -12.13
C HIS A 419 -6.24 -4.26 -11.09
N GLU A 420 -6.02 -2.93 -11.08
CA GLU A 420 -6.66 -2.01 -10.13
C GLU A 420 -8.20 -1.95 -10.31
N MET A 421 -8.76 -2.43 -11.44
CA MET A 421 -10.23 -2.47 -11.60
C MET A 421 -10.92 -3.27 -10.48
N TRP A 422 -10.23 -4.29 -9.94
CA TRP A 422 -10.76 -5.13 -8.89
C TRP A 422 -10.85 -4.41 -7.54
N GLY A 423 -10.11 -3.30 -7.35
CA GLY A 423 -10.28 -2.43 -6.20
C GLY A 423 -11.60 -1.65 -6.27
N ALA A 424 -11.93 -1.10 -7.44
CA ALA A 424 -13.18 -0.36 -7.64
C ALA A 424 -14.40 -1.27 -7.50
N ILE A 425 -14.36 -2.45 -8.14
CA ILE A 425 -15.45 -3.44 -8.07
C ILE A 425 -15.71 -3.82 -6.62
N HIS A 426 -14.67 -4.25 -5.89
CA HIS A 426 -14.81 -4.65 -4.49
C HIS A 426 -15.37 -3.53 -3.61
N SER A 427 -14.83 -2.32 -3.73
CA SER A 427 -15.30 -1.17 -2.94
C SER A 427 -16.75 -0.78 -3.26
N SER A 428 -17.17 -0.88 -4.53
CA SER A 428 -18.57 -0.66 -4.92
C SER A 428 -19.50 -1.75 -4.39
N GLU A 429 -19.07 -3.01 -4.36
CA GLU A 429 -19.85 -4.14 -3.83
C GLU A 429 -20.03 -4.08 -2.31
N VAL A 430 -19.03 -3.58 -1.58
CA VAL A 430 -19.15 -3.35 -0.13
C VAL A 430 -19.77 -1.99 0.23
N GLY A 431 -20.15 -1.20 -0.79
CA GLY A 431 -20.94 0.02 -0.64
C GLY A 431 -20.19 1.24 -0.11
N ASP A 432 -18.86 1.25 -0.15
CA ASP A 432 -18.03 2.35 0.40
C ASP A 432 -17.26 3.14 -0.67
N GLY A 433 -17.48 2.85 -1.94
CA GLY A 433 -16.94 3.60 -3.06
C GLY A 433 -17.80 3.53 -4.32
N THR A 434 -17.51 4.43 -5.25
CA THR A 434 -18.23 4.53 -6.53
C THR A 434 -17.79 3.41 -7.51
N LEU A 435 -18.45 3.35 -8.66
CA LEU A 435 -17.83 2.72 -9.84
C LEU A 435 -16.59 3.50 -10.28
N GLU A 436 -15.73 2.88 -11.09
CA GLU A 436 -14.60 3.58 -11.70
C GLU A 436 -15.07 4.56 -12.79
N CYS A 437 -14.89 5.86 -12.56
CA CYS A 437 -15.09 6.91 -13.55
C CYS A 437 -13.93 6.89 -14.56
N ARG A 438 -14.19 6.44 -15.79
CA ARG A 438 -13.17 6.26 -16.83
C ARG A 438 -12.83 7.53 -17.61
N ASP A 439 -13.65 8.56 -17.46
CA ASP A 439 -13.49 9.86 -18.13
C ASP A 439 -13.90 11.02 -17.20
N ILE A 440 -13.62 12.24 -17.67
CA ILE A 440 -13.87 13.48 -16.93
C ILE A 440 -15.37 13.72 -16.74
N PRO A 441 -16.26 13.65 -17.75
CA PRO A 441 -17.68 13.87 -17.56
C PRO A 441 -18.31 13.03 -16.45
N HIS A 442 -18.03 11.72 -16.40
CA HIS A 442 -18.54 10.85 -15.35
C HIS A 442 -17.92 11.18 -13.97
N THR A 443 -16.67 11.63 -13.94
CA THR A 443 -16.04 12.08 -12.69
C THR A 443 -16.75 13.31 -12.14
N ILE A 444 -17.05 14.30 -12.99
CA ILE A 444 -17.78 15.52 -12.59
C ILE A 444 -19.23 15.20 -12.21
N GLN A 445 -19.90 14.29 -12.93
CA GLN A 445 -21.23 13.80 -12.56
C GLN A 445 -21.24 13.22 -11.15
N MET A 446 -20.28 12.37 -10.80
CA MET A 446 -20.19 11.81 -9.45
C MET A 446 -19.86 12.86 -8.39
N ILE A 447 -19.01 13.84 -8.69
CA ILE A 447 -18.75 14.97 -7.78
C ILE A 447 -20.04 15.75 -7.50
N ASN A 448 -20.80 16.08 -8.54
CA ASN A 448 -22.07 16.79 -8.39
C ASN A 448 -23.06 15.96 -7.59
N LEU A 449 -23.12 14.65 -7.81
CA LEU A 449 -23.98 13.75 -7.04
C LEU A 449 -23.61 13.78 -5.55
N PHE A 450 -22.34 13.73 -5.17
CA PHE A 450 -21.94 13.88 -3.76
C PHE A 450 -22.37 15.22 -3.15
N LEU A 451 -22.26 16.29 -3.92
CA LEU A 451 -22.61 17.64 -3.48
C LEU A 451 -24.12 17.83 -3.33
N GLU A 452 -24.89 17.35 -4.29
CA GLU A 452 -26.32 17.68 -4.46
C GLU A 452 -27.23 16.62 -3.84
N ASP A 453 -26.87 15.33 -3.90
CA ASP A 453 -27.68 14.26 -3.33
C ASP A 453 -27.52 14.22 -1.80
N GLU A 454 -28.65 14.16 -1.09
CA GLU A 454 -28.68 14.21 0.38
C GLU A 454 -28.25 12.87 1.01
N GLN A 455 -28.34 11.76 0.29
CA GLN A 455 -28.32 10.42 0.86
C GLN A 455 -27.06 9.62 0.52
N LEU A 456 -26.46 9.80 -0.66
CA LEU A 456 -25.34 8.99 -1.16
C LEU A 456 -24.16 8.91 -0.18
N LEU A 457 -23.73 10.06 0.35
CA LEU A 457 -22.64 10.11 1.33
C LEU A 457 -23.02 9.42 2.64
N ILE A 458 -24.28 9.57 3.06
CA ILE A 458 -24.81 8.98 4.30
C ILE A 458 -24.82 7.45 4.16
N ASP A 459 -25.35 6.93 3.05
CA ASP A 459 -25.39 5.49 2.77
C ASP A 459 -23.99 4.88 2.76
N MET A 460 -23.03 5.54 2.12
CA MET A 460 -21.63 5.08 2.15
C MET A 460 -21.07 5.06 3.58
N CYS A 461 -21.37 6.06 4.40
CA CYS A 461 -20.94 6.08 5.80
C CYS A 461 -21.60 4.97 6.64
N GLU A 462 -22.89 4.71 6.44
CA GLU A 462 -23.59 3.62 7.12
C GLU A 462 -23.05 2.24 6.70
N ASN A 463 -22.76 2.04 5.41
CA ASN A 463 -22.10 0.84 4.92
C ASN A 463 -20.72 0.65 5.55
N ILE A 464 -19.91 1.71 5.67
CA ILE A 464 -18.61 1.65 6.34
C ILE A 464 -18.77 1.22 7.81
N LYS A 465 -19.74 1.78 8.54
CA LYS A 465 -20.02 1.37 9.93
C LYS A 465 -20.46 -0.09 10.01
N MET A 466 -21.30 -0.56 9.08
CA MET A 466 -21.71 -1.96 9.02
C MET A 466 -20.53 -2.90 8.71
N ASN A 467 -19.69 -2.51 7.75
CA ASN A 467 -18.47 -3.23 7.38
C ASN A 467 -17.49 -3.35 8.55
N LYS A 468 -17.38 -2.32 9.41
CA LYS A 468 -16.63 -2.40 10.66
C LYS A 468 -17.21 -3.44 11.62
N LYS A 469 -18.53 -3.49 11.81
CA LYS A 469 -19.17 -4.45 12.72
C LYS A 469 -18.88 -5.91 12.36
N ILE A 470 -18.75 -6.21 11.07
CA ILE A 470 -18.39 -7.56 10.58
C ILE A 470 -16.87 -7.81 10.51
N GLY A 471 -16.04 -6.85 10.97
CA GLY A 471 -14.59 -6.96 11.02
C GLY A 471 -13.88 -6.81 9.67
N LEU A 472 -14.52 -6.20 8.66
CA LEU A 472 -13.92 -6.06 7.32
C LEU A 472 -12.60 -5.30 7.35
N TYR A 473 -12.47 -4.30 8.22
CA TYR A 473 -11.29 -3.43 8.31
C TYR A 473 -10.24 -3.92 9.32
N ASP A 474 -10.40 -5.10 9.92
CA ASP A 474 -9.51 -5.64 10.95
C ASP A 474 -8.29 -6.40 10.38
N GLY A 475 -8.03 -6.29 9.07
CA GLY A 475 -7.01 -7.08 8.39
C GLY A 475 -5.63 -6.98 8.99
N ALA A 476 -5.18 -5.78 9.33
CA ALA A 476 -3.87 -5.60 9.96
C ALA A 476 -3.80 -6.27 11.35
N TYR A 477 -4.85 -6.14 12.17
CA TYR A 477 -4.93 -6.87 13.45
C TYR A 477 -4.85 -8.37 13.26
N ASN A 478 -5.62 -8.90 12.32
CA ASN A 478 -5.70 -10.33 12.07
C ASN A 478 -4.37 -10.87 11.55
N VAL A 479 -3.64 -10.11 10.74
CA VAL A 479 -2.28 -10.45 10.30
C VAL A 479 -1.31 -10.49 11.48
N ILE A 480 -1.32 -9.50 12.37
CA ILE A 480 -0.42 -9.48 13.53
C ILE A 480 -0.76 -10.61 14.51
N LYS A 481 -2.04 -10.82 14.81
CA LYS A 481 -2.50 -11.95 15.65
C LYS A 481 -2.06 -13.29 15.07
N LEU A 482 -2.19 -13.46 13.75
CA LEU A 482 -1.71 -14.65 13.05
C LEU A 482 -0.20 -14.82 13.21
N ALA A 483 0.60 -13.78 12.91
CA ALA A 483 2.06 -13.85 12.99
C ALA A 483 2.55 -14.18 14.41
N MET A 484 1.97 -13.55 15.43
CA MET A 484 2.32 -13.79 16.84
C MET A 484 1.80 -15.15 17.34
N GLY A 485 0.65 -15.59 16.87
CA GLY A 485 0.06 -16.88 17.20
C GLY A 485 0.85 -18.08 16.66
N MET A 486 1.64 -17.91 15.59
CA MET A 486 2.50 -18.98 15.06
C MET A 486 3.60 -19.44 16.03
N LYS A 487 3.89 -18.67 17.08
CA LYS A 487 4.86 -19.01 18.12
C LYS A 487 4.31 -20.01 19.15
N GLN A 488 2.99 -20.13 19.24
CA GLN A 488 2.27 -20.99 20.17
C GLN A 488 1.99 -22.33 19.48
#